data_AF-A0A150GNK0-F1
#
_entry.id   AF-A0A150GNK0-F1
#
_cell.length_a   1.000
_cell.length_b   1.000
_cell.length_c   1.000
_cell.angle_alpha   90.00
_cell.angle_beta   90.00
_cell.angle_gamma   90.00
#
_symmetry.space_group_name_H-M   'P 1'
#
loop_
_entity.id
_entity.type
_entity.pdbx_description
1 polymer ?
#
loop_
_entity_poly.entity_id
_entity_poly.type
_entity_poly.pdbx_seq_one_letter_code
_entity_poly.pdbx_strand_id
1 'polypeptide(L)'
;MTRLSASLELAKAVRHACPHAFIVLWHADAVEDPELRLSAFAAGANMVTCFGSHLDEALGKLGSIGRDRPPGGAAAACACPWCGQSGLTPDELWTHAPLHHVHDENRGGPCSVCGEAADNLAVHIHEEHWPGGPRREVRRGLGSAVVIHRKRDNKFLMVQEFAGQGFWVPGGMTDEGESIRASALRECQEEAGVDVAHWVDPATSKPVWRLVTFYSALEDEAAEAGWRPKTLPCFESAGACWVSLEQLARVPLRSARIPTAWYPHFAAGGAAKPLELPADALHLFPDVQF
;
A
#
# COMPACT_ATOMS: atom_id res chain seq x y z
N MET A 1 2.35 -30.74 10.52
CA MET A 1 1.80 -29.39 10.28
C MET A 1 2.80 -28.39 10.81
N THR A 2 3.30 -27.46 9.99
CA THR A 2 4.21 -26.42 10.48
C THR A 2 3.45 -25.46 11.41
N ARG A 3 4.16 -24.72 12.27
CA ARG A 3 3.53 -23.68 13.12
C ARG A 3 2.74 -22.68 12.28
N LEU A 4 3.26 -22.31 11.12
CA LEU A 4 2.59 -21.41 10.18
C LEU A 4 1.28 -21.98 9.65
N SER A 5 1.25 -23.23 9.19
CA SER A 5 0.00 -23.87 8.74
C SER A 5 -1.05 -23.88 9.85
N ALA A 6 -0.65 -24.14 11.11
CA ALA A 6 -1.57 -24.07 12.25
C ALA A 6 -2.13 -22.66 12.47
N SER A 7 -1.29 -21.62 12.35
CA SER A 7 -1.71 -20.22 12.47
C SER A 7 -2.69 -19.80 11.36
N LEU A 8 -2.48 -20.25 10.13
CA LEU A 8 -3.38 -19.97 9.01
C LEU A 8 -4.75 -20.64 9.19
N GLU A 9 -4.78 -21.91 9.62
CA GLU A 9 -6.04 -22.60 9.91
C GLU A 9 -6.79 -21.95 11.09
N LEU A 10 -6.07 -21.48 12.11
CA LEU A 10 -6.67 -20.73 13.20
C LEU A 10 -7.25 -19.39 12.72
N ALA A 11 -6.55 -18.65 11.87
CA ALA A 11 -7.05 -17.40 11.30
C ALA A 11 -8.37 -17.63 10.53
N LYS A 12 -8.45 -18.69 9.73
CA LYS A 12 -9.70 -19.08 9.02
C LYS A 12 -10.83 -19.39 9.99
N ALA A 13 -10.54 -20.19 11.03
CA ALA A 13 -11.53 -20.54 12.04
C ALA A 13 -12.05 -19.30 12.78
N VAL A 14 -11.16 -18.37 13.15
CA VAL A 14 -11.54 -17.10 13.79
C VAL A 14 -12.37 -16.24 12.85
N ARG A 15 -11.98 -16.09 11.58
CA ARG A 15 -12.75 -15.31 10.59
C ARG A 15 -14.15 -15.89 10.40
N HIS A 16 -14.27 -17.22 10.35
CA HIS A 16 -15.56 -17.89 10.23
C HIS A 16 -16.45 -17.69 11.45
N ALA A 17 -15.90 -17.83 12.66
CA ALA A 17 -16.65 -17.67 13.91
C ALA A 17 -16.97 -16.20 14.23
N CYS A 18 -16.09 -15.28 13.85
CA CYS A 18 -16.14 -13.86 14.16
C CYS A 18 -15.84 -13.03 12.90
N PRO A 19 -16.82 -12.82 12.00
CA PRO A 19 -16.61 -12.11 10.73
C PRO A 19 -16.08 -10.68 10.87
N HIS A 20 -16.28 -10.04 12.02
CA HIS A 20 -15.81 -8.68 12.32
C HIS A 20 -14.49 -8.63 13.11
N ALA A 21 -13.90 -9.78 13.46
CA ALA A 21 -12.61 -9.79 14.16
C ALA A 21 -11.53 -9.11 13.30
N PHE A 22 -10.70 -8.28 13.96
CA PHE A 22 -9.46 -7.82 13.36
C PHE A 22 -8.38 -8.86 13.64
N ILE A 23 -7.92 -9.55 12.59
CA ILE A 23 -7.00 -10.68 12.71
C ILE A 23 -5.61 -10.23 12.28
N VAL A 24 -4.65 -10.33 13.20
CA VAL A 24 -3.23 -10.06 12.94
C VAL A 24 -2.47 -11.37 12.85
N LEU A 25 -1.80 -11.63 11.73
CA LEU A 25 -0.77 -12.65 11.68
C LEU A 25 0.56 -12.05 12.14
N TRP A 26 1.00 -12.43 13.34
CA TRP A 26 2.31 -12.03 13.86
C TRP A 26 3.39 -13.02 13.40
N HIS A 27 4.13 -12.71 12.34
CA HIS A 27 5.12 -13.62 11.76
C HIS A 27 6.24 -12.89 10.98
N ALA A 28 7.50 -13.10 11.37
CA ALA A 28 8.66 -12.45 10.75
C ALA A 28 8.84 -12.86 9.28
N ASP A 29 8.70 -14.15 8.96
CA ASP A 29 8.87 -14.58 7.56
C ASP A 29 7.77 -14.03 6.65
N ALA A 30 6.57 -13.77 7.18
CA ALA A 30 5.45 -13.29 6.36
C ALA A 30 5.55 -11.78 6.03
N VAL A 31 6.50 -11.05 6.62
CA VAL A 31 6.88 -9.69 6.18
C VAL A 31 8.06 -9.71 5.20
N GLU A 32 8.66 -10.87 4.98
CA GLU A 32 9.84 -11.14 4.14
C GLU A 32 9.55 -12.13 2.99
N ASP A 33 8.30 -12.58 2.88
CA ASP A 33 7.79 -13.53 1.89
C ASP A 33 6.38 -13.13 1.44
N PRO A 34 6.21 -12.72 0.16
CA PRO A 34 4.93 -12.28 -0.37
C PRO A 34 3.90 -13.41 -0.51
N GLU A 35 4.31 -14.66 -0.73
CA GLU A 35 3.38 -15.80 -0.83
C GLU A 35 2.81 -16.14 0.55
N LEU A 36 3.63 -16.12 1.59
CA LEU A 36 3.17 -16.28 2.97
C LEU A 36 2.24 -15.14 3.39
N ARG A 37 2.59 -13.90 3.00
CA ARG A 37 1.73 -12.72 3.22
C ARG A 37 0.36 -12.91 2.59
N LEU A 38 0.29 -13.25 1.30
CA LEU A 38 -0.96 -13.52 0.60
C LEU A 38 -1.75 -14.66 1.21
N SER A 39 -1.06 -15.75 1.61
CA SER A 39 -1.70 -16.88 2.30
C SER A 39 -2.36 -16.45 3.60
N ALA A 40 -1.78 -15.49 4.33
CA ALA A 40 -2.36 -14.93 5.54
C ALA A 40 -3.64 -14.13 5.26
N PHE A 41 -3.62 -13.25 4.26
CA PHE A 41 -4.81 -12.50 3.85
C PHE A 41 -5.92 -13.43 3.34
N ALA A 42 -5.57 -14.43 2.53
CA ALA A 42 -6.50 -15.47 2.08
C ALA A 42 -7.07 -16.32 3.23
N ALA A 43 -6.32 -16.45 4.33
CA ALA A 43 -6.80 -17.06 5.57
C ALA A 43 -7.65 -16.13 6.45
N GLY A 44 -7.88 -14.88 6.01
CA GLY A 44 -8.72 -13.91 6.68
C GLY A 44 -7.98 -12.94 7.61
N ALA A 45 -6.64 -12.89 7.57
CA ALA A 45 -5.90 -11.84 8.27
C ALA A 45 -6.23 -10.46 7.67
N ASN A 46 -6.35 -9.45 8.52
CA ASN A 46 -6.43 -8.04 8.11
C ASN A 46 -5.04 -7.41 8.03
N MET A 47 -4.09 -7.92 8.82
CA MET A 47 -2.73 -7.38 8.94
C MET A 47 -1.72 -8.50 9.13
N VAL A 48 -0.54 -8.34 8.54
CA VAL A 48 0.60 -9.25 8.68
C VAL A 48 1.81 -8.45 9.12
N THR A 49 2.30 -8.66 10.34
CA THR A 49 3.38 -7.87 10.94
C THR A 49 4.30 -8.72 11.82
N CYS A 50 5.48 -8.22 12.13
CA CYS A 50 6.29 -8.65 13.28
C CYS A 50 6.84 -7.46 14.07
N PHE A 51 6.26 -6.28 13.83
CA PHE A 51 6.71 -5.01 14.40
C PHE A 51 5.72 -4.55 15.47
N GLY A 52 6.20 -4.40 16.71
CA GLY A 52 5.38 -3.95 17.84
C GLY A 52 4.75 -2.59 17.59
N SER A 53 5.52 -1.63 17.07
CA SER A 53 5.03 -0.28 16.75
C SER A 53 3.85 -0.28 15.78
N HIS A 54 3.86 -1.15 14.76
CA HIS A 54 2.75 -1.23 13.80
C HIS A 54 1.52 -1.89 14.44
N LEU A 55 1.71 -2.86 15.35
CA LEU A 55 0.60 -3.43 16.11
C LEU A 55 0.01 -2.41 17.08
N ASP A 56 0.84 -1.65 17.79
CA ASP A 56 0.39 -0.61 18.72
C ASP A 56 -0.43 0.46 17.97
N GLU A 57 0.03 0.88 16.79
CA GLU A 57 -0.72 1.81 15.94
C GLU A 57 -2.06 1.22 15.47
N ALA A 58 -2.07 -0.05 15.03
CA ALA A 58 -3.31 -0.74 14.66
C ALA A 58 -4.31 -0.79 15.82
N LEU A 59 -3.85 -1.19 17.01
CA LEU A 59 -4.66 -1.25 18.22
C LEU A 59 -5.14 0.14 18.65
N GLY A 60 -4.33 1.19 18.46
CA GLY A 60 -4.72 2.58 18.67
C GLY A 60 -5.89 2.98 17.78
N LYS A 61 -5.80 2.73 16.47
CA LYS A 61 -6.86 3.01 15.49
C LYS A 61 -8.13 2.18 15.73
N LEU A 62 -7.99 0.90 16.05
CA LEU A 62 -9.13 0.04 16.42
C LEU A 62 -9.78 0.53 17.72
N GLY A 63 -8.96 0.93 18.68
CA GLY A 63 -9.40 1.43 19.96
C GLY A 63 -10.16 2.75 19.87
N SER A 64 -9.93 3.58 18.83
CA SER A 64 -10.70 4.81 18.61
C SER A 64 -12.07 4.56 18.01
N ILE A 65 -12.30 3.43 17.33
CA ILE A 65 -13.62 3.07 16.79
C ILE A 65 -14.59 2.80 17.94
N GLY A 66 -15.67 3.56 18.02
CA GLY A 66 -16.73 3.46 19.01
C GLY A 66 -16.54 4.30 20.27
N ARG A 67 -15.44 5.05 20.43
CA ARG A 67 -15.18 5.86 21.64
C ARG A 67 -16.10 7.06 21.79
N ASP A 68 -16.33 7.78 20.71
CA ASP A 68 -16.98 9.09 20.76
C ASP A 68 -18.49 9.02 20.54
N ARG A 69 -19.12 7.86 20.78
CA ARG A 69 -20.57 7.72 20.64
C ARG A 69 -21.28 8.43 21.80
N PRO A 70 -22.05 9.50 21.55
CA PRO A 70 -22.86 10.10 22.59
C PRO A 70 -23.91 9.07 23.08
N PRO A 71 -24.10 8.92 24.41
CA PRO A 71 -25.15 8.07 24.95
C PRO A 71 -26.51 8.52 24.43
N GLY A 72 -27.17 7.68 23.63
CA GLY A 72 -28.51 7.95 23.09
C GLY A 72 -28.58 8.94 21.93
N GLY A 73 -27.46 9.31 21.30
CA GLY A 73 -27.46 10.17 20.11
C GLY A 73 -27.79 9.40 18.83
N ALA A 74 -28.87 9.78 18.15
CA ALA A 74 -29.28 9.26 16.84
C ALA A 74 -28.43 9.83 15.69
N ALA A 75 -27.10 9.88 15.84
CA ALA A 75 -26.23 10.19 14.71
C ALA A 75 -26.44 9.13 13.62
N ALA A 76 -26.48 9.55 12.36
CA ALA A 76 -26.63 8.66 11.22
C ALA A 76 -25.51 7.62 11.24
N ALA A 77 -25.85 6.42 11.69
CA ALA A 77 -24.95 5.29 11.77
C ALA A 77 -24.69 4.77 10.35
N CYS A 78 -23.47 4.91 9.88
CA CYS A 78 -23.01 4.29 8.66
C CYS A 78 -22.90 2.77 8.86
N ALA A 79 -23.08 2.03 7.77
CA ALA A 79 -22.82 0.60 7.70
C ALA A 79 -21.69 0.33 6.70
N CYS A 80 -20.70 -0.44 7.12
CA CYS A 80 -19.60 -0.81 6.24
C CYS A 80 -20.11 -1.66 5.06
N PRO A 81 -19.85 -1.28 3.79
CA PRO A 81 -20.38 -2.00 2.62
C PRO A 81 -19.68 -3.36 2.37
N TRP A 82 -18.58 -3.65 3.06
CA TRP A 82 -17.86 -4.92 2.95
C TRP A 82 -18.34 -5.96 3.96
N CYS A 83 -18.42 -5.61 5.24
CA CYS A 83 -18.78 -6.54 6.31
C CYS A 83 -20.17 -6.31 6.93
N GLY A 84 -20.86 -5.23 6.59
CA GLY A 84 -22.16 -4.89 7.17
C GLY A 84 -22.11 -4.35 8.60
N GLN A 85 -20.91 -4.09 9.16
CA GLN A 85 -20.77 -3.48 10.48
C GLN A 85 -21.47 -2.12 10.52
N SER A 86 -22.54 -2.03 11.30
CA SER A 86 -23.35 -0.83 11.48
C SER A 86 -22.93 -0.02 12.70
N GLY A 87 -23.44 1.21 12.79
CA GLY A 87 -23.18 2.07 13.96
C GLY A 87 -21.94 2.93 13.82
N LEU A 88 -21.24 2.86 12.68
CA LEU A 88 -20.01 3.63 12.47
C LEU A 88 -20.36 5.11 12.24
N THR A 89 -19.58 6.02 12.80
CA THR A 89 -19.55 7.40 12.29
C THR A 89 -18.87 7.44 10.91
N PRO A 90 -18.98 8.54 10.14
CA PRO A 90 -18.21 8.72 8.91
C PRO A 90 -16.69 8.54 9.12
N ASP A 91 -16.12 9.16 10.16
CA ASP A 91 -14.69 9.05 10.49
C ASP A 91 -14.28 7.63 10.89
N GLU A 92 -15.16 6.93 11.63
CA GLU A 92 -14.96 5.53 12.00
C GLU A 92 -15.02 4.63 10.76
N LEU A 93 -15.94 4.89 9.82
CA LEU A 93 -16.00 4.14 8.56
C LEU A 93 -14.76 4.40 7.70
N TRP A 94 -14.31 5.65 7.61
CA TRP A 94 -13.10 6.06 6.90
C TRP A 94 -11.86 5.32 7.45
N THR A 95 -11.79 5.14 8.77
CA THR A 95 -10.71 4.39 9.43
C THR A 95 -10.88 2.87 9.30
N HIS A 96 -12.11 2.38 9.47
CA HIS A 96 -12.47 0.95 9.44
C HIS A 96 -12.21 0.32 8.08
N ALA A 97 -12.64 0.98 7.00
CA ALA A 97 -12.62 0.43 5.65
C ALA A 97 -11.22 -0.05 5.22
N PRO A 98 -10.17 0.79 5.21
CA PRO A 98 -8.84 0.34 4.85
C PRO A 98 -8.26 -0.66 5.86
N LEU A 99 -8.49 -0.49 7.17
CA LEU A 99 -7.97 -1.42 8.16
C LEU A 99 -8.49 -2.85 7.96
N HIS A 100 -9.78 -3.00 7.69
CA HIS A 100 -10.41 -4.31 7.59
C HIS A 100 -10.45 -4.86 6.16
N HIS A 101 -10.52 -3.99 5.15
CA HIS A 101 -10.95 -4.35 3.79
C HIS A 101 -9.99 -3.89 2.69
N VAL A 102 -8.78 -3.42 3.03
CA VAL A 102 -7.80 -3.01 2.01
C VAL A 102 -7.49 -4.10 0.99
N HIS A 103 -7.55 -5.38 1.37
CA HIS A 103 -7.29 -6.49 0.45
C HIS A 103 -8.56 -7.02 -0.25
N ASP A 104 -9.74 -6.63 0.20
CA ASP A 104 -11.00 -7.04 -0.42
C ASP A 104 -11.18 -6.30 -1.74
N GLU A 105 -11.74 -6.97 -2.75
CA GLU A 105 -12.10 -6.32 -4.01
C GLU A 105 -12.95 -5.07 -3.75
N ASN A 106 -12.61 -4.01 -4.47
CA ASN A 106 -13.39 -2.80 -4.42
C ASN A 106 -14.80 -3.03 -5.01
N ARG A 107 -15.79 -2.29 -4.50
CA ARG A 107 -17.20 -2.45 -4.83
C ARG A 107 -17.81 -1.11 -5.26
N GLY A 108 -18.76 -1.17 -6.18
CA GLY A 108 -19.66 -0.06 -6.48
C GLY A 108 -20.93 -0.12 -5.64
N GLY A 109 -21.63 1.02 -5.53
CA GLY A 109 -22.92 1.11 -4.83
C GLY A 109 -23.15 2.46 -4.15
N PRO A 110 -24.25 2.61 -3.40
CA PRO A 110 -24.52 3.82 -2.63
C PRO A 110 -23.59 3.92 -1.41
N CYS A 111 -22.98 5.08 -1.21
CA CYS A 111 -22.17 5.36 -0.04
C CYS A 111 -23.05 5.47 1.21
N SER A 112 -22.69 4.80 2.30
CA SER A 112 -23.44 4.85 3.56
C SER A 112 -23.31 6.17 4.32
N VAL A 113 -22.45 7.08 3.85
CA VAL A 113 -22.26 8.42 4.44
C VAL A 113 -23.18 9.45 3.76
N CYS A 114 -23.06 9.61 2.44
CA CYS A 114 -23.80 10.63 1.69
C CYS A 114 -24.93 10.10 0.80
N GLY A 115 -25.04 8.78 0.61
CA GLY A 115 -26.04 8.15 -0.28
C GLY A 115 -25.70 8.22 -1.78
N GLU A 116 -24.62 8.90 -2.17
CA GLU A 116 -24.19 8.98 -3.57
C GLU A 116 -23.73 7.61 -4.09
N ALA A 117 -24.09 7.29 -5.34
CA ALA A 117 -23.60 6.10 -6.00
C ALA A 117 -22.17 6.32 -6.49
N ALA A 118 -21.27 5.39 -6.16
CA ALA A 118 -19.89 5.38 -6.63
C ALA A 118 -19.57 4.02 -7.25
N ASP A 119 -18.78 4.02 -8.34
CA ASP A 119 -18.23 2.77 -8.92
C ASP A 119 -17.10 2.19 -8.05
N ASN A 120 -16.45 3.04 -7.25
CA ASN A 120 -15.38 2.70 -6.35
C ASN A 120 -15.63 3.29 -4.96
N LEU A 121 -16.28 2.50 -4.11
CA LEU A 121 -16.62 2.92 -2.75
C LEU A 121 -15.39 3.14 -1.89
N ALA A 122 -14.30 2.37 -2.08
CA ALA A 122 -13.07 2.59 -1.31
C ALA A 122 -12.50 3.99 -1.57
N VAL A 123 -12.34 4.36 -2.85
CA VAL A 123 -11.85 5.68 -3.26
C VAL A 123 -12.83 6.78 -2.84
N HIS A 124 -14.13 6.59 -3.08
CA HIS A 124 -15.13 7.59 -2.69
C HIS A 124 -15.14 7.83 -1.17
N ILE A 125 -15.08 6.78 -0.35
CA ILE A 125 -14.99 6.92 1.11
C ILE A 125 -13.73 7.70 1.49
N HIS A 126 -12.59 7.35 0.88
CA HIS A 126 -11.31 7.99 1.18
C HIS A 126 -11.29 9.47 0.83
N GLU A 127 -11.68 9.81 -0.40
CA GLU A 127 -11.56 11.16 -0.97
C GLU A 127 -12.68 12.10 -0.51
N GLU A 128 -13.92 11.63 -0.36
CA GLU A 128 -15.05 12.52 -0.03
C GLU A 128 -15.31 12.64 1.48
N HIS A 129 -14.91 11.64 2.27
CA HIS A 129 -15.28 11.54 3.69
C HIS A 129 -14.06 11.51 4.62
N TRP A 130 -12.95 12.09 4.20
CA TRP A 130 -11.78 12.32 5.06
C TRP A 130 -12.19 13.17 6.29
N PRO A 131 -11.69 12.88 7.52
CA PRO A 131 -12.08 13.62 8.73
C PRO A 131 -11.82 15.13 8.70
N GLY A 132 -10.87 15.58 7.87
CA GLY A 132 -10.58 17.00 7.62
C GLY A 132 -11.33 17.63 6.43
N GLY A 133 -12.33 16.93 5.87
CA GLY A 133 -13.08 17.31 4.67
C GLY A 133 -12.53 16.73 3.37
N PRO A 134 -13.27 16.85 2.25
CA PRO A 134 -12.93 16.20 0.98
C PRO A 134 -11.52 16.53 0.48
N ARG A 135 -10.80 15.51 0.02
CA ARG A 135 -9.46 15.55 -0.57
C ARG A 135 -9.44 14.72 -1.85
N ARG A 136 -9.85 15.33 -2.96
CA ARG A 136 -9.76 14.70 -4.28
C ARG A 136 -8.36 14.87 -4.85
N GLU A 137 -7.79 13.77 -5.34
CA GLU A 137 -6.54 13.83 -6.07
C GLU A 137 -6.73 14.48 -7.45
N VAL A 138 -5.91 15.48 -7.76
CA VAL A 138 -5.89 16.09 -9.09
C VAL A 138 -4.85 15.37 -9.96
N ARG A 139 -5.33 14.46 -10.81
CA ARG A 139 -4.44 13.63 -11.64
C ARG A 139 -3.94 14.38 -12.88
N ARG A 140 -2.65 14.72 -12.92
CA ARG A 140 -2.00 15.47 -14.02
C ARG A 140 -1.37 14.60 -15.13
N GLY A 141 -1.57 13.28 -15.07
CA GLY A 141 -0.92 12.36 -16.01
C GLY A 141 0.60 12.24 -15.83
N LEU A 142 1.15 12.68 -14.69
CA LEU A 142 2.56 12.53 -14.31
C LEU A 142 2.66 11.75 -12.99
N GLY A 143 3.47 10.70 -12.95
CA GLY A 143 3.69 9.91 -11.74
C GLY A 143 5.13 9.45 -11.57
N SER A 144 5.39 8.89 -10.40
CA SER A 144 6.67 8.32 -10.00
C SER A 144 6.50 6.85 -9.61
N ALA A 145 7.57 6.06 -9.75
CA ALA A 145 7.63 4.68 -9.28
C ALA A 145 9.05 4.40 -8.78
N VAL A 146 9.23 3.59 -7.74
CA VAL A 146 10.54 3.44 -7.08
C VAL A 146 10.93 1.97 -6.91
N VAL A 147 12.02 1.56 -7.54
CA VAL A 147 12.66 0.26 -7.34
C VAL A 147 13.62 0.39 -6.17
N ILE A 148 13.29 -0.26 -5.05
CA ILE A 148 14.12 -0.22 -3.84
C ILE A 148 14.78 -1.58 -3.68
N HIS A 149 16.10 -1.61 -3.67
CA HIS A 149 16.92 -2.81 -3.63
C HIS A 149 17.72 -2.88 -2.33
N ARG A 150 17.45 -3.90 -1.52
CA ARG A 150 18.23 -4.24 -0.34
C ARG A 150 19.38 -5.16 -0.75
N LYS A 151 20.57 -4.59 -0.91
CA LYS A 151 21.73 -5.28 -1.50
C LYS A 151 22.20 -6.48 -0.69
N ARG A 152 22.13 -6.38 0.65
CA ARG A 152 22.63 -7.41 1.59
C ARG A 152 22.11 -8.81 1.32
N ASP A 153 20.89 -8.93 0.81
CA ASP A 153 20.22 -10.19 0.52
C ASP A 153 19.54 -10.23 -0.86
N ASN A 154 19.87 -9.27 -1.73
CA ASN A 154 19.39 -9.18 -3.10
C ASN A 154 17.86 -9.23 -3.21
N LYS A 155 17.17 -8.52 -2.31
CA LYS A 155 15.70 -8.42 -2.28
C LYS A 155 15.23 -7.01 -2.65
N PHE A 156 13.99 -6.93 -3.12
CA PHE A 156 13.36 -5.69 -3.56
C PHE A 156 12.09 -5.40 -2.77
N LEU A 157 11.82 -4.13 -2.49
CA LEU A 157 10.60 -3.74 -1.79
C LEU A 157 9.41 -3.78 -2.75
N MET A 158 8.34 -4.45 -2.33
CA MET A 158 7.07 -4.45 -3.04
C MET A 158 5.92 -4.08 -2.11
N VAL A 159 4.99 -3.30 -2.63
CA VAL A 159 3.75 -2.89 -1.97
C VAL A 159 2.65 -3.88 -2.36
N GLN A 160 1.91 -4.39 -1.38
CA GLN A 160 0.67 -5.11 -1.61
C GLN A 160 -0.45 -4.07 -1.77
N GLU A 161 -0.88 -3.89 -3.01
CA GLU A 161 -1.85 -2.89 -3.40
C GLU A 161 -3.22 -3.15 -2.79
N PHE A 162 -3.99 -2.07 -2.63
CA PHE A 162 -5.37 -2.15 -2.20
C PHE A 162 -6.25 -2.86 -3.25
N ALA A 163 -7.45 -3.24 -2.84
CA ALA A 163 -8.44 -3.91 -3.67
C ALA A 163 -7.98 -5.23 -4.32
N GLY A 164 -7.00 -5.91 -3.71
CA GLY A 164 -6.51 -7.19 -4.21
C GLY A 164 -5.78 -7.11 -5.56
N GLN A 165 -5.27 -5.94 -5.95
CA GLN A 165 -4.62 -5.74 -7.26
C GLN A 165 -3.26 -6.45 -7.41
N GLY A 166 -2.79 -7.14 -6.38
CA GLY A 166 -1.50 -7.81 -6.35
C GLY A 166 -0.40 -6.91 -5.80
N PHE A 167 0.82 -7.15 -6.26
CA PHE A 167 1.99 -6.39 -5.82
C PHE A 167 2.49 -5.45 -6.89
N TRP A 168 3.01 -4.30 -6.46
CA TRP A 168 3.74 -3.37 -7.31
C TRP A 168 4.92 -2.75 -6.58
N VAL A 169 5.66 -1.91 -7.29
CA VAL A 169 6.63 -1.01 -6.65
C VAL A 169 5.90 0.17 -6.00
N PRO A 170 6.46 0.79 -4.97
CA PRO A 170 5.93 2.07 -4.49
C PRO A 170 5.83 3.08 -5.63
N GLY A 171 4.70 3.77 -5.74
CA GLY A 171 4.55 4.79 -6.77
C GLY A 171 3.12 5.24 -7.03
N GLY A 172 2.99 6.52 -7.33
CA GLY A 172 1.71 7.16 -7.58
C GLY A 172 1.87 8.43 -8.37
N MET A 173 0.87 9.30 -8.25
CA MET A 173 0.75 10.51 -9.04
C MET A 173 1.44 11.68 -8.36
N THR A 174 1.93 12.63 -9.15
CA THR A 174 2.51 13.87 -8.62
C THR A 174 1.43 14.93 -8.40
N ASP A 175 1.47 15.59 -7.25
CA ASP A 175 0.56 16.67 -6.87
C ASP A 175 0.87 18.00 -7.58
N GLU A 176 -0.06 18.95 -7.50
CA GLU A 176 0.17 20.30 -8.03
C GLU A 176 1.31 21.01 -7.31
N GLY A 177 2.34 21.40 -8.07
CA GLY A 177 3.53 22.07 -7.55
C GLY A 177 4.53 21.14 -6.87
N GLU A 178 4.23 19.84 -6.78
CA GLU A 178 5.14 18.82 -6.27
C GLU A 178 6.17 18.46 -7.36
N SER A 179 7.44 18.32 -6.97
CA SER A 179 8.46 17.78 -7.90
C SER A 179 8.28 16.28 -8.03
N ILE A 180 8.65 15.71 -9.18
CA ILE A 180 8.54 14.25 -9.38
C ILE A 180 9.37 13.44 -8.37
N ARG A 181 10.45 14.06 -7.86
CA ARG A 181 11.26 13.50 -6.80
C ARG A 181 10.55 13.56 -5.44
N ALA A 182 9.90 14.67 -5.12
CA ALA A 182 9.11 14.78 -3.89
C ALA A 182 7.96 13.77 -3.90
N SER A 183 7.28 13.60 -5.04
CA SER A 183 6.29 12.54 -5.26
C SER A 183 6.89 11.16 -4.97
N ALA A 184 8.03 10.81 -5.59
CA ALA A 184 8.65 9.51 -5.36
C ALA A 184 8.96 9.21 -3.89
N LEU A 185 9.41 10.23 -3.14
CA LEU A 185 9.68 10.12 -1.70
C LEU A 185 8.39 9.97 -0.89
N ARG A 186 7.37 10.78 -1.18
CA ARG A 186 6.06 10.70 -0.52
C ARG A 186 5.43 9.33 -0.71
N GLU A 187 5.37 8.84 -1.94
CA GLU A 187 4.79 7.54 -2.28
C GLU A 187 5.52 6.38 -1.58
N CYS A 188 6.87 6.41 -1.53
CA CYS A 188 7.62 5.41 -0.76
C CYS A 188 7.26 5.39 0.72
N GLN A 189 7.07 6.57 1.31
CA GLN A 189 6.72 6.69 2.72
C GLN A 189 5.27 6.26 2.98
N GLU A 190 4.33 6.71 2.16
CA GLU A 190 2.89 6.43 2.33
C GLU A 190 2.57 4.95 2.08
N GLU A 191 3.10 4.35 1.02
CA GLU A 191 2.76 3.00 0.60
C GLU A 191 3.61 1.93 1.28
N ALA A 192 4.88 2.23 1.57
CA ALA A 192 5.87 1.26 1.99
C ALA A 192 6.60 1.60 3.29
N GLY A 193 6.46 2.83 3.81
CA GLY A 193 7.04 3.25 5.09
C GLY A 193 8.57 3.29 5.12
N VAL A 194 9.22 3.40 3.94
CA VAL A 194 10.68 3.42 3.81
C VAL A 194 11.13 4.77 3.26
N ASP A 195 12.01 5.42 4.00
CA ASP A 195 12.73 6.61 3.53
C ASP A 195 13.85 6.16 2.57
N VAL A 196 13.73 6.56 1.30
CA VAL A 196 14.74 6.24 0.29
C VAL A 196 15.66 7.42 0.04
N ALA A 197 16.96 7.13 0.04
CA ALA A 197 17.99 8.05 -0.41
C ALA A 197 18.49 7.58 -1.79
N HIS A 198 18.41 8.47 -2.78
CA HIS A 198 19.05 8.37 -4.11
C HIS A 198 18.33 7.52 -5.20
N TRP A 199 18.78 7.68 -6.45
CA TRP A 199 18.04 7.99 -7.71
C TRP A 199 17.95 6.87 -8.81
N VAL A 200 17.01 6.99 -9.82
CA VAL A 200 17.22 6.90 -11.35
C VAL A 200 16.18 6.16 -12.28
N ASP A 201 16.02 6.71 -13.52
CA ASP A 201 15.53 6.26 -14.88
C ASP A 201 14.11 6.66 -15.38
N PRO A 202 13.97 7.72 -16.21
CA PRO A 202 12.70 8.10 -16.83
C PRO A 202 12.25 7.14 -17.94
N ALA A 203 11.41 6.15 -17.61
CA ALA A 203 10.81 5.24 -18.60
C ALA A 203 9.33 5.56 -18.88
N THR A 204 9.04 6.42 -19.87
CA THR A 204 7.68 6.58 -20.39
C THR A 204 7.22 5.31 -21.14
N SER A 205 5.94 4.95 -21.07
CA SER A 205 5.34 3.96 -22.00
C SER A 205 4.00 4.36 -22.59
N LYS A 206 3.38 5.47 -22.15
CA LYS A 206 2.04 5.83 -22.62
C LYS A 206 1.95 7.33 -22.91
N PRO A 207 1.35 7.73 -24.05
CA PRO A 207 1.31 9.13 -24.48
C PRO A 207 0.43 10.05 -23.60
N VAL A 208 -0.38 9.50 -22.69
CA VAL A 208 -1.27 10.25 -21.78
C VAL A 208 -0.81 10.19 -20.31
N TRP A 209 0.03 9.21 -19.96
CA TRP A 209 0.56 9.00 -18.61
C TRP A 209 2.07 8.85 -18.66
N ARG A 210 2.76 9.80 -18.06
CA ARG A 210 4.20 9.89 -17.97
C ARG A 210 4.61 9.37 -16.60
N LEU A 211 5.46 8.34 -16.58
CA LEU A 211 5.95 7.70 -15.37
C LEU A 211 7.47 7.80 -15.37
N VAL A 212 8.04 8.29 -14.29
CA VAL A 212 9.49 8.22 -14.04
C VAL A 212 9.74 7.11 -13.04
N THR A 213 10.64 6.19 -13.37
CA THR A 213 11.08 5.16 -12.43
C THR A 213 12.33 5.67 -11.73
N PHE A 214 12.43 5.43 -10.44
CA PHE A 214 13.59 5.70 -9.61
C PHE A 214 14.17 4.39 -9.13
N TYR A 215 15.47 4.36 -8.87
CA TYR A 215 16.15 3.26 -8.22
C TYR A 215 16.76 3.75 -6.92
N SER A 216 16.64 2.98 -5.84
CA SER A 216 17.34 3.24 -4.59
C SER A 216 17.97 1.94 -4.10
N ALA A 217 19.23 2.01 -3.69
CA ALA A 217 19.94 0.89 -3.09
C ALA A 217 20.12 1.15 -1.59
N LEU A 218 19.69 0.18 -0.79
CA LEU A 218 19.94 0.16 0.65
C LEU A 218 21.25 -0.61 0.87
N GLU A 219 22.27 0.11 1.34
CA GLU A 219 23.57 -0.46 1.71
C GLU A 219 23.47 -1.23 3.05
N ASP A 220 24.55 -1.82 3.55
CA ASP A 220 24.47 -2.66 4.75
C ASP A 220 24.32 -1.87 6.08
N GLU A 221 24.60 -0.57 6.07
CA GLU A 221 24.86 0.21 7.31
C GLU A 221 23.72 1.08 7.83
N ALA A 222 22.59 1.24 7.14
CA ALA A 222 21.55 2.14 7.67
C ALA A 222 20.60 1.47 8.67
N ALA A 223 20.08 2.32 9.55
CA ALA A 223 19.35 1.94 10.75
C ALA A 223 18.20 0.97 10.43
N GLU A 224 18.22 -0.21 11.07
CA GLU A 224 17.19 -1.25 10.99
C GLU A 224 15.75 -0.75 11.17
N ALA A 225 15.54 0.47 11.69
CA ALA A 225 14.22 1.09 11.85
C ALA A 225 13.72 1.76 10.55
N GLY A 226 14.57 2.43 9.78
CA GLY A 226 14.17 3.22 8.60
C GLY A 226 13.84 2.41 7.35
N TRP A 227 14.19 1.12 7.34
CA TRP A 227 14.00 0.21 6.19
C TRP A 227 12.97 -0.88 6.45
N ARG A 228 12.17 -0.73 7.52
CA ARG A 228 11.12 -1.68 7.83
C ARG A 228 9.99 -1.46 6.85
N PRO A 229 9.56 -2.50 6.11
CA PRO A 229 8.39 -2.35 5.28
C PRO A 229 7.20 -2.04 6.19
N LYS A 230 6.38 -1.08 5.79
CA LYS A 230 5.08 -0.80 6.38
C LYS A 230 4.27 -2.10 6.39
N THR A 231 3.67 -2.44 7.53
CA THR A 231 2.79 -3.61 7.63
C THR A 231 1.38 -3.26 8.05
N LEU A 232 1.16 -2.01 8.47
CA LEU A 232 -0.14 -1.51 8.85
C LEU A 232 -0.97 -1.19 7.60
N PRO A 233 -2.14 -1.80 7.41
CA PRO A 233 -3.08 -1.42 6.37
C PRO A 233 -3.44 0.06 6.42
N CYS A 234 -3.48 0.72 5.27
CA CYS A 234 -4.19 1.97 5.08
C CYS A 234 -4.89 1.96 3.71
N PHE A 235 -5.42 3.11 3.29
CA PHE A 235 -6.08 3.23 1.98
C PHE A 235 -5.14 2.86 0.82
N GLU A 236 -3.90 3.35 0.85
CA GLU A 236 -2.94 3.14 -0.26
C GLU A 236 -2.51 1.68 -0.41
N SER A 237 -2.33 0.97 0.72
CA SER A 237 -1.75 -0.38 0.67
C SER A 237 -2.13 -1.24 1.86
N ALA A 238 -2.15 -2.55 1.62
CA ALA A 238 -2.23 -3.54 2.68
C ALA A 238 -0.92 -3.68 3.47
N GLY A 239 0.11 -2.92 3.08
CA GLY A 239 1.49 -2.99 3.57
C GLY A 239 2.45 -3.40 2.46
N ALA A 240 3.70 -3.59 2.82
CA ALA A 240 4.81 -3.94 1.93
C ALA A 240 5.58 -5.15 2.46
N CYS A 241 6.41 -5.74 1.61
CA CYS A 241 7.34 -6.80 1.98
C CYS A 241 8.56 -6.82 1.06
N TRP A 242 9.61 -7.50 1.50
CA TRP A 242 10.81 -7.75 0.70
C TRP A 242 10.66 -9.00 -0.15
N VAL A 243 11.03 -8.92 -1.42
CA VAL A 243 10.80 -9.96 -2.43
C VAL A 243 12.10 -10.29 -3.16
N SER A 244 12.47 -11.57 -3.21
CA SER A 244 13.60 -12.05 -4.03
C SER A 244 13.18 -12.24 -5.50
N LEU A 245 14.15 -12.38 -6.41
CA LEU A 245 13.85 -12.73 -7.81
C LEU A 245 13.11 -14.07 -7.97
N GLU A 246 13.40 -15.04 -7.11
CA GLU A 246 12.73 -16.34 -7.13
C GLU A 246 11.26 -16.22 -6.69
N GLN A 247 10.99 -15.37 -5.70
CA GLN A 247 9.63 -15.08 -5.24
C GLN A 247 8.87 -14.26 -6.29
N LEU A 248 9.51 -13.29 -6.96
CA LEU A 248 8.88 -12.44 -7.99
C LEU A 248 8.13 -13.25 -9.06
N ALA A 249 8.67 -14.41 -9.46
CA ALA A 249 8.07 -15.27 -10.48
C ALA A 249 6.72 -15.91 -10.05
N ARG A 250 6.40 -15.89 -8.76
CA ARG A 250 5.23 -16.56 -8.15
C ARG A 250 4.19 -15.59 -7.61
N VAL A 251 4.50 -14.30 -7.55
CA VAL A 251 3.66 -13.28 -6.93
C VAL A 251 2.73 -12.66 -7.97
N PRO A 252 1.43 -12.48 -7.67
CA PRO A 252 0.53 -11.73 -8.53
C PRO A 252 0.97 -10.27 -8.60
N LEU A 253 1.25 -9.78 -9.81
CA LEU A 253 1.69 -8.40 -10.04
C LEU A 253 0.55 -7.56 -10.60
N ARG A 254 0.37 -6.34 -10.06
CA ARG A 254 -0.51 -5.32 -10.65
C ARG A 254 -0.06 -4.99 -12.08
N SER A 255 1.25 -4.88 -12.27
CA SER A 255 1.90 -4.66 -13.55
C SER A 255 3.30 -5.25 -13.54
N ALA A 256 3.59 -6.13 -14.50
CA ALA A 256 4.89 -6.78 -14.60
C ALA A 256 6.01 -5.83 -15.07
N ARG A 257 5.67 -4.77 -15.82
CA ARG A 257 6.64 -3.96 -16.58
C ARG A 257 7.86 -3.51 -15.77
N ILE A 258 7.66 -2.94 -14.59
CA ILE A 258 8.75 -2.40 -13.78
C ILE A 258 9.46 -3.53 -13.01
N PRO A 259 8.79 -4.35 -12.20
CA PRO A 259 9.47 -5.40 -11.43
C PRO A 259 10.27 -6.38 -12.30
N THR A 260 9.70 -6.87 -13.40
CA THR A 260 10.35 -7.90 -14.21
C THR A 260 11.47 -7.35 -15.10
N ALA A 261 11.46 -6.05 -15.41
CA ALA A 261 12.54 -5.42 -16.15
C ALA A 261 13.71 -5.04 -15.23
N TRP A 262 13.40 -4.39 -14.10
CA TRP A 262 14.42 -3.72 -13.30
C TRP A 262 15.01 -4.58 -12.20
N TYR A 263 14.23 -5.48 -11.57
CA TYR A 263 14.79 -6.29 -10.49
C TYR A 263 15.91 -7.20 -11.00
N PRO A 264 15.77 -7.95 -12.12
CA PRO A 264 16.87 -8.76 -12.63
C PRO A 264 18.09 -7.95 -13.03
N HIS A 265 17.88 -6.75 -13.61
CA HIS A 265 18.97 -5.84 -13.99
C HIS A 265 19.80 -5.43 -12.78
N PHE A 266 19.17 -4.92 -11.72
CA PHE A 266 19.88 -4.45 -10.53
C PHE A 266 20.43 -5.59 -9.68
N ALA A 267 19.74 -6.73 -9.63
CA ALA A 267 20.23 -7.94 -8.96
C ALA A 267 21.50 -8.51 -9.61
N ALA A 268 21.68 -8.29 -10.91
CA ALA A 268 22.88 -8.67 -11.65
C ALA A 268 24.02 -7.63 -11.54
N GLY A 269 23.87 -6.60 -10.70
CA GLY A 269 24.85 -5.52 -10.56
C GLY A 269 24.73 -4.43 -11.63
N GLY A 270 23.60 -4.36 -12.33
CA GLY A 270 23.31 -3.31 -13.30
C GLY A 270 23.44 -1.92 -12.67
N ALA A 271 24.08 -1.00 -13.39
CA ALA A 271 24.20 0.39 -12.96
C ALA A 271 22.90 1.16 -13.28
N ALA A 272 22.60 2.14 -12.43
CA ALA A 272 21.62 3.16 -12.74
C ALA A 272 22.25 4.21 -13.68
N LYS A 273 21.49 4.72 -14.65
CA LYS A 273 21.86 5.88 -15.49
C LYS A 273 21.96 7.19 -14.70
N PRO A 274 22.50 8.29 -15.26
CA PRO A 274 22.40 9.62 -14.63
C PRO A 274 20.95 10.12 -14.53
N LEU A 275 20.73 11.10 -13.63
CA LEU A 275 19.42 11.73 -13.39
C LEU A 275 18.94 12.60 -14.56
N GLU A 276 19.83 13.08 -15.40
CA GLU A 276 19.46 13.97 -16.47
C GLU A 276 18.52 13.26 -17.45
N LEU A 277 17.35 13.86 -17.69
CA LEU A 277 16.50 13.41 -18.78
C LEU A 277 17.32 13.45 -20.07
N PRO A 278 17.26 12.40 -20.89
CA PRO A 278 17.76 12.46 -22.25
C PRO A 278 17.23 13.72 -22.95
N ALA A 279 18.07 14.42 -23.73
CA ALA A 279 17.68 15.67 -24.37
C ALA A 279 16.44 15.50 -25.26
N ASP A 280 16.28 14.33 -25.87
CA ASP A 280 15.12 13.91 -26.65
C ASP A 280 13.90 13.55 -25.80
N ALA A 281 14.02 13.40 -24.48
CA ALA A 281 12.92 13.16 -23.55
C ALA A 281 12.50 14.41 -22.74
N LEU A 282 13.30 15.49 -22.73
CA LEU A 282 12.97 16.75 -22.03
C LEU A 282 11.59 17.31 -22.42
N HIS A 283 11.24 17.22 -23.70
CA HIS A 283 9.94 17.67 -24.21
C HIS A 283 8.76 16.85 -23.69
N LEU A 284 9.01 15.64 -23.15
CA LEU A 284 7.98 14.82 -22.52
C LEU A 284 7.72 15.28 -21.09
N PHE A 285 8.60 16.05 -20.46
CA PHE A 285 8.47 16.52 -19.07
C PHE A 285 8.73 18.03 -18.95
N PRO A 286 8.10 18.88 -19.78
CA PRO A 286 8.39 20.32 -19.84
C PRO A 286 7.98 21.06 -18.56
N ASP A 287 7.13 20.43 -17.75
CA ASP A 287 6.49 20.91 -16.53
C ASP A 287 7.09 20.28 -15.25
N VAL A 288 8.21 19.57 -15.36
CA VAL A 288 8.79 18.81 -14.24
C VAL A 288 10.11 19.44 -13.79
N GLN A 289 10.15 19.88 -12.53
CA GLN A 289 11.41 20.09 -11.81
C GLN A 289 11.92 18.75 -11.29
N PHE A 290 13.14 18.38 -11.68
CA PHE A 290 13.84 17.18 -11.21
C PHE A 290 14.59 17.44 -9.90
#